data_AF-A0A358I1P3-F1
#
_entry.id   AF-A0A358I1P3-F1
#
_cell.length_a   1.000
_cell.length_b   1.000
_cell.length_c   1.000
_cell.angle_alpha   90.00
_cell.angle_beta   90.00
_cell.angle_gamma   90.00
#
_symmetry.space_group_name_H-M   'P 1'
#
loop_
_entity.id
_entity.type
_entity.pdbx_description
1 polymer ?
#
loop_
_entity_poly.entity_id
_entity_poly.type
_entity_poly.pdbx_seq_one_letter_code
_entity_poly.pdbx_strand_id
1 'polypeptide(L)'
;MRLSKEQKFLYSRVAILIASVGWIVSAFAGFKGFPFWYGGFVLCFWLAFGMINYKEKSSVWLFHNKPRLFALFYAALAGTLFLGDQFGLNMHLWFYPFYKGFALLFVWLGLYPFGGLATLELLYFLSSYFGEPLRFERRPETRRHDFFDVLEPLIFLAMIGVIVKGAIGIGPEIGAPVAIIISIIWILAAMVKIKFHIRHPGHYALILVLTALIAAISYELPNAIAREWVYLDAPFLNLSALGLPLWFWILWFLFTLIPLRLWIFLVLHQKMK
;
A
#
# COMPACT_ATOMS: atom_id res chain seq x y z
N MET A 1 -4.65 34.59 -9.03
CA MET A 1 -3.34 35.26 -8.81
C MET A 1 -2.24 34.20 -8.83
N ARG A 2 -1.14 34.37 -9.59
CA ARG A 2 -0.02 33.39 -9.58
C ARG A 2 0.90 33.70 -8.40
N LEU A 3 1.09 32.72 -7.51
CA LEU A 3 2.01 32.83 -6.35
C LEU A 3 3.48 32.95 -6.80
N SER A 4 4.27 33.74 -6.07
CA SER A 4 5.73 33.80 -6.23
C SER A 4 6.41 32.47 -5.86
N LYS A 5 7.69 32.29 -6.22
CA LYS A 5 8.46 31.08 -5.86
C LYS A 5 8.61 30.92 -4.35
N GLU A 6 8.89 32.02 -3.64
CA GLU A 6 9.02 32.06 -2.18
C GLU A 6 7.70 31.74 -1.49
N GLN A 7 6.58 32.29 -1.99
CA GLN A 7 5.25 31.96 -1.49
C GLN A 7 4.94 30.48 -1.66
N LYS A 8 5.20 29.90 -2.85
CA LYS A 8 5.02 28.46 -3.09
C LYS A 8 5.87 27.61 -2.15
N PHE A 9 7.11 28.02 -1.90
CA PHE A 9 8.00 27.34 -0.97
C PHE A 9 7.45 27.38 0.46
N LEU A 10 7.06 28.56 0.93
CA LEU A 10 6.49 28.76 2.27
C LEU A 10 5.19 27.96 2.45
N TYR A 11 4.25 28.06 1.50
CA TYR A 11 2.98 27.32 1.56
C TYR A 11 3.19 25.81 1.55
N SER A 12 4.17 25.31 0.80
CA SER A 12 4.50 23.88 0.80
C SER A 12 4.99 23.42 2.18
N ARG A 13 5.83 24.23 2.85
CA ARG A 13 6.31 23.93 4.21
C ARG A 13 5.21 23.98 5.25
N VAL A 14 4.34 24.99 5.18
CA VAL A 14 3.18 25.12 6.08
C VAL A 14 2.22 23.96 5.86
N ALA A 15 1.95 23.56 4.61
CA ALA A 15 1.11 22.41 4.31
C ALA A 15 1.70 21.10 4.84
N ILE A 16 3.02 20.88 4.68
CA ILE A 16 3.71 19.72 5.26
C ILE A 16 3.57 19.73 6.78
N LEU A 17 3.75 20.88 7.44
CA LEU A 17 3.63 21.00 8.89
C LEU A 17 2.21 20.69 9.37
N ILE A 18 1.18 21.29 8.76
CA ILE A 18 -0.23 21.05 9.11
C ILE A 18 -0.60 19.59 8.90
N ALA A 19 -0.20 19.00 7.76
CA ALA A 19 -0.42 17.58 7.49
C ALA A 19 0.33 16.69 8.49
N SER A 20 1.53 17.09 8.92
CA SER A 20 2.31 16.37 9.92
C SER A 20 1.63 16.36 11.29
N VAL A 21 1.14 17.53 11.73
CA VAL A 21 0.33 17.64 12.94
C VAL A 21 -0.95 16.80 12.82
N GLY A 22 -1.61 16.84 11.66
CA GLY A 22 -2.85 16.11 11.41
C GLY A 22 -2.71 14.60 11.59
N TRP A 23 -1.69 13.97 11.01
CA TRP A 23 -1.52 12.51 11.16
C TRP A 23 -1.09 12.13 12.57
N ILE A 24 -0.26 12.94 13.25
CA ILE A 24 0.15 12.71 14.64
C ILE A 24 -1.05 12.80 15.58
N VAL A 25 -1.87 13.84 15.45
CA VAL A 25 -3.08 14.04 16.26
C VAL A 25 -4.08 12.91 16.02
N SER A 26 -4.23 12.48 14.76
CA SER A 26 -5.11 11.35 14.42
C SER A 26 -4.61 10.05 15.06
N ALA A 27 -3.32 9.72 14.94
CA ALA A 27 -2.74 8.56 15.60
C ALA A 27 -2.92 8.62 17.12
N PHE A 28 -2.69 9.79 17.73
CA PHE A 28 -2.93 10.02 19.15
C PHE A 28 -4.39 9.82 19.55
N ALA A 29 -5.34 10.28 18.74
CA ALA A 29 -6.76 10.03 18.95
C ALA A 29 -7.07 8.53 18.93
N GLY A 30 -6.46 7.77 18.00
CA GLY A 30 -6.55 6.31 17.97
C GLY A 30 -6.02 5.65 19.25
N PHE A 31 -4.89 6.12 19.79
CA PHE A 31 -4.38 5.67 21.10
C PHE A 31 -5.30 6.01 22.28
N LYS A 32 -6.14 7.04 22.13
CA LYS A 32 -7.19 7.39 23.11
C LYS A 32 -8.50 6.63 22.89
N GLY A 33 -8.54 5.70 21.93
CA GLY A 33 -9.71 4.88 21.62
C GLY A 33 -10.76 5.61 20.78
N PHE A 34 -10.42 6.72 20.12
CA PHE A 34 -11.34 7.40 19.22
C PHE A 34 -11.58 6.56 17.96
N PRO A 35 -12.83 6.14 17.67
CA PRO A 35 -13.16 5.54 16.37
C PRO A 35 -13.07 6.61 15.28
N PHE A 36 -12.73 6.23 14.05
CA PHE A 36 -12.53 7.11 12.87
C PHE A 36 -11.21 7.92 12.87
N TRP A 37 -10.23 7.54 13.70
CA TRP A 37 -8.87 8.06 13.66
C TRP A 37 -8.15 7.77 12.34
N TYR A 38 -8.44 6.62 11.72
CA TYR A 38 -7.64 6.10 10.61
C TYR A 38 -7.71 6.99 9.36
N GLY A 39 -8.88 7.53 9.04
CA GLY A 39 -9.06 8.40 7.88
C GLY A 39 -8.24 9.69 7.95
N GLY A 40 -8.25 10.36 9.11
CA GLY A 40 -7.40 11.53 9.36
C GLY A 40 -5.92 11.17 9.27
N PHE A 41 -5.55 10.02 9.84
CA PHE A 41 -4.17 9.54 9.80
C PHE A 41 -3.68 9.32 8.36
N VAL A 42 -4.35 8.48 7.55
CA VAL A 42 -3.83 8.14 6.20
C VAL A 42 -3.84 9.33 5.25
N LEU A 43 -4.85 10.20 5.32
CA LEU A 43 -4.94 11.38 4.44
C LEU A 43 -3.82 12.38 4.75
N CYS A 44 -3.64 12.71 6.03
CA CYS A 44 -2.61 13.64 6.46
C CYS A 44 -1.20 13.05 6.29
N PHE A 45 -1.02 11.75 6.51
CA PHE A 45 0.25 11.06 6.29
C PHE A 45 0.62 11.09 4.81
N TRP A 46 -0.30 10.71 3.92
CA TRP A 46 -0.11 10.78 2.47
C TRP A 46 0.27 12.18 2.00
N LEU A 47 -0.44 13.21 2.46
CA LEU A 47 -0.14 14.60 2.08
C LEU A 47 1.24 15.05 2.59
N ALA A 48 1.57 14.76 3.86
CA ALA A 48 2.85 15.16 4.45
C ALA A 48 4.03 14.54 3.69
N PHE A 49 4.05 13.21 3.58
CA PHE A 49 5.13 12.49 2.92
C PHE A 49 5.13 12.72 1.41
N GLY A 50 3.96 12.78 0.77
CA GLY A 50 3.86 13.06 -0.66
C GLY A 50 4.37 14.44 -1.06
N MET A 51 4.19 15.45 -0.20
CA MET A 51 4.77 16.79 -0.39
C MET A 51 6.28 16.81 -0.12
N ILE A 52 6.78 16.05 0.85
CA ILE A 52 8.23 15.87 1.07
C ILE A 52 8.88 15.20 -0.14
N ASN A 53 8.23 14.19 -0.71
CA ASN A 53 8.69 13.41 -1.86
C ASN A 53 8.37 14.06 -3.22
N TYR A 54 7.77 15.26 -3.24
CA TYR A 54 7.24 15.87 -4.46
C TYR A 54 8.29 16.00 -5.58
N LYS A 55 9.56 16.25 -5.22
CA LYS A 55 10.69 16.33 -6.16
C LYS A 55 10.97 15.02 -6.92
N GLU A 56 10.61 13.87 -6.34
CA GLU A 56 10.77 12.55 -6.94
C GLU A 56 9.55 12.14 -7.80
N LYS A 57 8.62 13.08 -8.06
CA LYS A 57 7.37 12.85 -8.80
C LYS A 57 6.46 11.84 -8.09
N SER A 58 6.26 12.06 -6.78
CA SER A 58 5.37 11.30 -5.87
C SER A 58 3.91 11.21 -6.34
N SER A 59 3.07 10.46 -5.62
CA SER A 59 1.65 10.35 -5.94
C SER A 59 0.89 11.68 -5.75
N VAL A 60 1.32 12.54 -4.81
CA VAL A 60 0.81 13.92 -4.70
C VAL A 60 1.21 14.76 -5.92
N TRP A 61 2.44 14.61 -6.41
CA TRP A 61 2.85 15.23 -7.68
C TRP A 61 1.99 14.74 -8.85
N LEU A 62 1.66 13.45 -8.90
CA LEU A 62 0.82 12.88 -9.94
C LEU A 62 -0.60 13.44 -9.88
N PHE A 63 -1.18 13.54 -8.68
CA PHE A 63 -2.49 14.15 -8.46
C PHE A 63 -2.54 15.58 -9.02
N HIS A 64 -1.53 16.40 -8.72
CA HIS A 64 -1.50 17.80 -9.14
C HIS A 64 -1.19 17.97 -10.64
N ASN A 65 -0.22 17.23 -11.19
CA ASN A 65 0.32 17.49 -12.53
C ASN A 65 -0.27 16.57 -13.62
N LYS A 66 -0.82 15.41 -13.24
CA LYS A 66 -1.43 14.44 -14.16
C LYS A 66 -2.71 13.83 -13.56
N PRO A 67 -3.74 14.64 -13.28
CA PRO A 67 -4.92 14.22 -12.53
C PRO A 67 -5.67 13.04 -13.16
N ARG A 68 -5.70 12.93 -14.50
CA ARG A 68 -6.33 11.78 -15.20
C ARG A 68 -5.59 10.47 -14.94
N LEU A 69 -4.25 10.52 -14.96
CA LEU A 69 -3.43 9.35 -14.68
C LEU A 69 -3.48 8.98 -13.19
N PHE A 70 -3.53 9.98 -12.31
CA PHE A 70 -3.80 9.76 -10.89
C PHE A 70 -5.15 9.10 -10.66
N ALA A 71 -6.22 9.59 -11.31
CA ALA A 71 -7.55 9.01 -11.18
C ALA A 71 -7.60 7.54 -11.63
N LEU A 72 -6.93 7.20 -12.74
CA LEU A 72 -6.79 5.81 -13.20
C LEU A 72 -6.05 4.95 -12.18
N PHE A 73 -4.91 5.43 -11.68
CA PHE A 73 -4.13 4.73 -10.66
C PHE A 73 -4.94 4.54 -9.36
N TYR A 74 -5.62 5.58 -8.91
CA TYR A 74 -6.48 5.56 -7.73
C TYR A 74 -7.62 4.56 -7.88
N ALA A 75 -8.30 4.55 -9.04
CA ALA A 75 -9.38 3.61 -9.32
C ALA A 75 -8.88 2.15 -9.35
N ALA A 76 -7.71 1.89 -9.96
CA ALA A 76 -7.09 0.57 -9.97
C ALA A 76 -6.71 0.11 -8.55
N LEU A 77 -6.18 1.02 -7.74
CA LEU A 77 -5.81 0.77 -6.35
C LEU A 77 -7.05 0.48 -5.49
N ALA A 78 -8.06 1.36 -5.55
CA ALA A 78 -9.32 1.20 -4.83
C ALA A 78 -10.02 -0.11 -5.22
N GLY A 79 -10.09 -0.43 -6.52
CA GLY A 79 -10.69 -1.68 -7.00
C GLY A 79 -9.96 -2.93 -6.50
N THR A 80 -8.62 -2.93 -6.52
CA THR A 80 -7.84 -4.08 -6.05
C THR A 80 -8.00 -4.28 -4.54
N LEU A 81 -7.96 -3.20 -3.75
CA LEU A 81 -8.12 -3.27 -2.30
C LEU A 81 -9.55 -3.62 -1.90
N PHE A 82 -10.55 -3.11 -2.62
CA PHE A 82 -11.95 -3.52 -2.45
C PHE A 82 -12.14 -5.02 -2.64
N LEU A 83 -11.57 -5.61 -3.70
CA LEU A 83 -11.66 -7.05 -3.93
C LEU A 83 -10.99 -7.86 -2.80
N GLY A 84 -9.83 -7.40 -2.31
CA GLY A 84 -9.17 -7.99 -1.15
C GLY A 84 -10.00 -7.88 0.13
N ASP A 85 -10.71 -6.78 0.32
CA ASP A 85 -11.63 -6.58 1.44
C ASP A 85 -12.85 -7.50 1.38
N GLN A 86 -13.53 -7.56 0.23
CA GLN A 86 -14.66 -8.47 0.04
C GLN A 86 -14.25 -9.92 0.24
N PHE A 87 -13.07 -10.30 -0.24
CA PHE A 87 -12.49 -11.60 0.04
C PHE A 87 -12.35 -11.84 1.56
N GLY A 88 -11.74 -10.91 2.30
CA GLY A 88 -11.56 -11.06 3.75
C GLY A 88 -12.87 -11.11 4.53
N LEU A 89 -13.85 -10.28 4.16
CA LEU A 89 -15.18 -10.26 4.78
C LEU A 89 -15.94 -11.57 4.53
N ASN A 90 -15.93 -12.10 3.30
CA ASN A 90 -16.58 -13.38 2.97
C ASN A 90 -15.91 -14.58 3.64
N MET A 91 -14.60 -14.47 3.90
CA MET A 91 -13.82 -15.49 4.61
C MET A 91 -13.85 -15.33 6.12
N HIS A 92 -14.58 -14.33 6.63
CA HIS A 92 -14.62 -13.98 8.05
C HIS A 92 -13.22 -13.77 8.66
N LEU A 93 -12.31 -13.12 7.94
CA LEU A 93 -10.95 -12.82 8.42
C LEU A 93 -10.91 -11.54 9.27
N TRP A 94 -11.81 -10.60 8.99
CA TRP A 94 -11.99 -9.38 9.77
C TRP A 94 -13.41 -8.85 9.64
N PHE A 95 -13.76 -7.89 10.48
CA PHE A 95 -14.98 -7.10 10.35
C PHE A 95 -14.79 -5.67 10.85
N TYR A 96 -15.75 -4.81 10.51
CA TYR A 96 -15.77 -3.41 10.89
C TYR A 96 -16.85 -3.14 11.93
N PRO A 97 -16.50 -2.82 13.20
CA PRO A 97 -17.51 -2.52 14.21
C PRO A 97 -18.29 -1.23 13.90
N PHE A 98 -17.62 -0.24 13.32
CA PHE A 98 -18.13 1.13 13.15
C PHE A 98 -18.54 1.49 11.72
N TYR A 99 -18.22 0.66 10.73
CA TYR A 99 -18.56 0.91 9.32
C TYR A 99 -19.63 -0.06 8.84
N LYS A 100 -20.81 0.46 8.45
CA LYS A 100 -21.96 -0.33 7.96
C LYS A 100 -22.65 0.37 6.79
N GLY A 101 -23.28 -0.41 5.90
CA GLY A 101 -24.04 0.13 4.77
C GLY A 101 -23.21 1.08 3.92
N PHE A 102 -23.73 2.28 3.65
CA PHE A 102 -23.03 3.30 2.87
C PHE A 102 -21.70 3.78 3.49
N ALA A 103 -21.49 3.63 4.80
CA ALA A 103 -20.21 4.00 5.42
C ALA A 103 -19.05 3.11 4.95
N LEU A 104 -19.32 1.91 4.43
CA LEU A 104 -18.30 1.06 3.81
C LEU A 104 -17.74 1.66 2.52
N LEU A 105 -18.50 2.54 1.84
CA LEU A 105 -17.96 3.28 0.69
C LEU A 105 -16.78 4.17 1.10
N PHE A 106 -16.80 4.73 2.31
CA PHE A 106 -15.67 5.51 2.82
C PHE A 106 -14.45 4.63 3.09
N VAL A 107 -14.64 3.38 3.54
CA VAL A 107 -13.56 2.40 3.68
C VAL A 107 -12.94 2.10 2.32
N TRP A 108 -13.75 1.75 1.33
CA TRP A 108 -13.29 1.29 0.01
C TRP A 108 -12.75 2.40 -0.88
N LEU A 109 -13.38 3.58 -0.86
CA LEU A 109 -13.03 4.71 -1.73
C LEU A 109 -12.19 5.76 -1.03
N GLY A 110 -12.08 5.73 0.30
CA GLY A 110 -11.28 6.66 1.08
C GLY A 110 -10.13 5.95 1.76
N LEU A 111 -10.42 5.21 2.83
CA LEU A 111 -9.42 4.68 3.76
C LEU A 111 -8.38 3.78 3.07
N TYR A 112 -8.84 2.79 2.30
CA TYR A 112 -7.95 1.85 1.63
C TYR A 112 -7.04 2.48 0.58
N PRO A 113 -7.55 3.19 -0.44
CA PRO A 113 -6.67 3.81 -1.42
C PRO A 113 -5.75 4.87 -0.80
N PHE A 114 -6.19 5.65 0.19
CA PHE A 114 -5.28 6.57 0.90
C PHE A 114 -4.23 5.83 1.74
N GLY A 115 -4.57 4.70 2.36
CA GLY A 115 -3.60 3.85 3.03
C GLY A 115 -2.54 3.31 2.06
N GLY A 116 -2.96 2.80 0.88
CA GLY A 116 -2.02 2.34 -0.16
C GLY A 116 -1.17 3.47 -0.76
N LEU A 117 -1.71 4.69 -0.85
CA LEU A 117 -0.94 5.87 -1.22
C LEU A 117 0.08 6.26 -0.14
N ALA A 118 -0.33 6.24 1.13
CA ALA A 118 0.53 6.55 2.26
C ALA A 118 1.69 5.54 2.39
N THR A 119 1.45 4.24 2.15
CA THR A 119 2.54 3.23 2.11
C THR A 119 3.48 3.45 0.94
N LEU A 120 2.97 3.84 -0.24
CA LEU A 120 3.80 4.23 -1.38
C LEU A 120 4.68 5.45 -1.04
N GLU A 121 4.14 6.46 -0.35
CA GLU A 121 4.93 7.63 0.06
C GLU A 121 5.97 7.32 1.13
N LEU A 122 5.65 6.41 2.06
CA LEU A 122 6.62 5.88 3.02
C LEU A 122 7.78 5.16 2.32
N LEU A 123 7.46 4.34 1.31
CA LEU A 123 8.46 3.68 0.47
C LEU A 123 9.38 4.70 -0.21
N TYR A 124 8.81 5.75 -0.83
CA TYR A 124 9.58 6.82 -1.46
C TYR A 124 10.47 7.56 -0.47
N PHE A 125 9.96 7.84 0.73
CA PHE A 125 10.71 8.53 1.78
C PHE A 125 11.89 7.69 2.25
N LEU A 126 11.67 6.42 2.60
CA LEU A 126 12.74 5.50 3.02
C LEU A 126 13.75 5.31 1.89
N SER A 127 13.30 5.13 0.66
CA SER A 127 14.18 5.01 -0.51
C SER A 127 15.10 6.23 -0.69
N SER A 128 14.55 7.43 -0.49
CA SER A 128 15.32 8.68 -0.55
C SER A 128 16.29 8.82 0.62
N TYR A 129 15.87 8.40 1.83
CA TYR A 129 16.69 8.43 3.03
C TYR A 129 17.92 7.51 2.93
N PHE A 130 17.74 6.32 2.36
CA PHE A 130 18.84 5.37 2.12
C PHE A 130 19.65 5.67 0.85
N GLY A 131 19.37 6.76 0.12
CA GLY A 131 20.08 7.12 -1.10
C GLY A 131 19.77 6.25 -2.32
N GLU A 132 18.71 5.44 -2.27
CA GLU A 132 18.21 4.58 -3.36
C GLU A 132 16.88 5.11 -3.90
N PRO A 133 16.86 6.23 -4.66
CA PRO A 133 15.59 6.71 -5.18
C PRO A 133 14.95 5.63 -6.06
N LEU A 134 13.65 5.41 -5.89
CA LEU A 134 12.85 4.50 -6.73
C LEU A 134 12.81 5.03 -8.17
N ARG A 135 13.84 4.70 -8.94
CA ARG A 135 14.00 5.04 -10.35
C ARG A 135 14.08 3.73 -11.11
N PHE A 136 13.16 3.54 -12.04
CA PHE A 136 13.24 2.40 -12.95
C PHE A 136 14.35 2.67 -13.96
N GLU A 137 15.49 2.02 -13.74
CA GLU A 137 16.57 1.99 -14.72
C GLU A 137 16.35 0.82 -15.68
N ARG A 138 16.43 1.09 -16.98
CA ARG A 138 16.44 0.06 -18.01
C ARG A 138 17.79 -0.64 -17.94
N ARG A 139 17.81 -1.87 -17.42
CA ARG A 139 19.01 -2.70 -17.35
C ARG A 139 19.09 -3.63 -18.55
N PRO A 140 20.30 -4.08 -18.94
CA PRO A 140 20.45 -5.07 -20.00
C PRO A 140 19.61 -6.31 -19.67
N GLU A 141 18.78 -6.70 -20.63
CA GLU A 141 17.91 -7.87 -20.56
C GLU A 141 18.79 -9.11 -20.37
N THR A 142 18.56 -9.82 -19.27
CA THR A 142 19.19 -11.12 -19.01
C THR A 142 18.10 -12.18 -19.06
N ARG A 143 18.43 -13.42 -19.42
CA ARG A 143 17.44 -14.53 -19.42
C ARG A 143 16.68 -14.66 -18.09
N ARG A 144 17.31 -14.30 -16.96
CA ARG A 144 16.66 -14.26 -15.64
C ARG A 144 15.65 -13.13 -15.54
N HIS A 145 15.99 -11.94 -16.02
CA HIS A 145 15.08 -10.80 -16.08
C HIS A 145 13.84 -11.13 -16.92
N ASP A 146 14.03 -11.69 -18.12
CA ASP A 146 12.93 -12.05 -19.03
C ASP A 146 12.01 -13.12 -18.42
N PHE A 147 12.59 -14.09 -17.70
CA PHE A 147 11.82 -15.09 -16.96
C PHE A 147 10.91 -14.45 -15.90
N PHE A 148 11.43 -13.54 -15.08
CA PHE A 148 10.64 -12.83 -14.07
C PHE A 148 9.67 -11.80 -14.68
N ASP A 149 9.96 -11.30 -15.88
CA ASP A 149 9.03 -10.44 -16.62
C ASP A 149 7.76 -11.16 -17.07
N VAL A 150 7.83 -12.47 -17.30
CA VAL A 150 6.65 -13.31 -17.62
C VAL A 150 6.06 -13.96 -16.37
N LEU A 151 6.90 -14.52 -15.50
CA LEU A 151 6.45 -15.29 -14.33
C LEU A 151 5.66 -14.42 -13.34
N GLU A 152 6.18 -13.24 -12.99
CA GLU A 152 5.57 -12.40 -11.96
C GLU A 152 4.16 -11.92 -12.35
N PRO A 153 3.89 -11.46 -13.59
CA PRO A 153 2.54 -11.17 -14.04
C PRO A 153 1.59 -12.37 -14.04
N LEU A 154 2.05 -13.57 -14.41
CA LEU A 154 1.21 -14.77 -14.38
C LEU A 154 0.78 -15.12 -12.95
N ILE A 155 1.71 -15.08 -11.99
CA ILE A 155 1.38 -15.33 -10.58
C ILE A 155 0.47 -14.21 -10.05
N PHE A 156 0.71 -12.96 -10.41
CA PHE A 156 -0.16 -11.85 -10.02
C PHE A 156 -1.59 -12.04 -10.55
N LEU A 157 -1.75 -12.42 -11.82
CA LEU A 157 -3.07 -12.69 -12.40
C LEU A 157 -3.76 -13.88 -11.73
N ALA A 158 -3.02 -14.94 -11.40
CA ALA A 158 -3.55 -16.07 -10.62
C ALA A 158 -4.01 -15.62 -9.22
N MET A 159 -3.22 -14.77 -8.54
CA MET A 159 -3.57 -14.19 -7.25
C MET A 159 -4.87 -13.38 -7.33
N ILE A 160 -4.96 -12.46 -8.29
CA ILE A 160 -6.16 -11.66 -8.52
C ILE A 160 -7.36 -12.55 -8.87
N GLY A 161 -7.17 -13.60 -9.67
CA GLY A 161 -8.23 -14.57 -9.98
C GLY A 161 -8.79 -15.28 -8.74
N VAL A 162 -7.92 -15.69 -7.81
CA VAL A 162 -8.35 -16.30 -6.54
C VAL A 162 -9.03 -15.28 -5.63
N ILE A 163 -8.51 -14.05 -5.54
CA ILE A 163 -9.12 -12.97 -4.77
C ILE A 163 -10.53 -12.67 -5.31
N VAL A 164 -10.68 -12.52 -6.63
CA VAL A 164 -11.98 -12.29 -7.27
C VAL A 164 -12.93 -13.44 -6.97
N LYS A 165 -12.48 -14.70 -7.12
CA LYS A 165 -13.30 -15.89 -6.85
C LYS A 165 -13.82 -15.90 -5.39
N GLY A 166 -12.97 -15.57 -4.42
CA GLY A 166 -13.40 -15.48 -3.02
C GLY A 166 -14.21 -14.23 -2.70
N ALA A 167 -13.97 -13.11 -3.37
CA ALA A 167 -14.77 -11.88 -3.25
C ALA A 167 -16.21 -12.06 -3.73
N ILE A 168 -16.46 -12.96 -4.69
CA ILE A 168 -17.81 -13.33 -5.14
C ILE A 168 -18.40 -14.55 -4.40
N GLY A 169 -17.71 -15.06 -3.38
CA GLY A 169 -18.21 -16.14 -2.51
C GLY A 169 -18.10 -17.56 -3.07
N ILE A 170 -17.30 -17.80 -4.12
CA ILE A 170 -17.19 -19.14 -4.72
C ILE A 170 -16.05 -19.93 -4.07
N GLY A 171 -16.39 -21.02 -3.40
CA GLY A 171 -15.43 -21.95 -2.79
C GLY A 171 -14.54 -21.33 -1.70
N PRO A 172 -15.14 -20.67 -0.68
CA PRO A 172 -14.38 -19.91 0.31
C PRO A 172 -13.41 -20.79 1.12
N GLU A 173 -13.81 -22.01 1.47
CA GLU A 173 -13.00 -22.92 2.30
C GLU A 173 -11.64 -23.28 1.69
N ILE A 174 -11.57 -23.37 0.36
CA ILE A 174 -10.32 -23.66 -0.38
C ILE A 174 -9.60 -22.36 -0.78
N GLY A 175 -10.33 -21.25 -0.86
CA GLY A 175 -9.83 -19.98 -1.37
C GLY A 175 -8.75 -19.35 -0.49
N ALA A 176 -8.89 -19.39 0.84
CA ALA A 176 -7.93 -18.74 1.74
C ALA A 176 -6.54 -19.39 1.75
N PRO A 177 -6.39 -20.72 1.94
CA PRO A 177 -5.08 -21.38 1.84
C PRO A 177 -4.40 -21.18 0.49
N VAL A 178 -5.16 -21.27 -0.61
CA VAL A 178 -4.63 -21.07 -1.97
C VAL A 178 -4.18 -19.61 -2.18
N ALA A 179 -4.98 -18.64 -1.71
CA ALA A 179 -4.61 -17.22 -1.78
C ALA A 179 -3.30 -16.95 -1.05
N ILE A 180 -3.14 -17.48 0.17
CA ILE A 180 -1.90 -17.33 0.97
C ILE A 180 -0.69 -17.87 0.22
N ILE A 181 -0.77 -19.10 -0.31
CA ILE A 181 0.35 -19.73 -1.02
C ILE A 181 0.73 -18.89 -2.25
N ILE A 182 -0.26 -18.50 -3.06
CA ILE A 182 -0.01 -17.70 -4.26
C ILE A 182 0.54 -16.32 -3.88
N SER A 183 0.05 -15.69 -2.81
CA SER A 183 0.57 -14.41 -2.32
C SER A 183 2.03 -14.51 -1.87
N ILE A 184 2.42 -15.56 -1.16
CA ILE A 184 3.83 -15.78 -0.78
C ILE A 184 4.71 -15.91 -2.03
N ILE A 185 4.29 -16.75 -2.99
CA ILE A 185 5.02 -16.97 -4.24
C ILE A 185 5.14 -15.65 -5.02
N TRP A 186 4.05 -14.88 -5.09
CA TRP A 186 4.04 -13.58 -5.75
C TRP A 186 4.95 -12.56 -5.06
N ILE A 187 4.89 -12.43 -3.73
CA ILE A 187 5.76 -11.54 -2.95
C ILE A 187 7.22 -11.83 -3.27
N LEU A 188 7.62 -13.12 -3.23
CA LEU A 188 8.98 -13.54 -3.55
C LEU A 188 9.35 -13.18 -5.00
N ALA A 189 8.49 -13.47 -5.98
CA ALA A 189 8.72 -13.14 -7.37
C ALA A 189 8.85 -11.62 -7.61
N ALA A 190 7.98 -10.81 -6.99
CA ALA A 190 8.00 -9.37 -7.08
C ALA A 190 9.25 -8.76 -6.44
N MET A 191 9.68 -9.27 -5.28
CA MET A 191 10.93 -8.85 -4.64
C MET A 191 12.15 -9.14 -5.51
N VAL A 192 12.21 -10.34 -6.11
CA VAL A 192 13.30 -10.71 -7.02
C VAL A 192 13.28 -9.84 -8.28
N LYS A 193 12.10 -9.59 -8.85
CA LYS A 193 11.95 -8.73 -10.03
C LYS A 193 12.46 -7.32 -9.77
N ILE A 194 12.05 -6.71 -8.66
CA ILE A 194 12.41 -5.32 -8.37
C ILE A 194 13.92 -5.16 -8.07
N LYS A 195 14.60 -6.22 -7.62
CA LYS A 195 16.07 -6.27 -7.52
C LYS A 195 16.76 -5.89 -8.83
N PHE A 196 16.17 -6.22 -9.99
CA PHE A 196 16.76 -5.90 -11.29
C PHE A 196 16.66 -4.41 -11.65
N HIS A 197 15.77 -3.66 -11.00
CA HIS A 197 15.53 -2.25 -11.31
C HIS A 197 16.22 -1.29 -10.33
N ILE A 198 17.00 -1.80 -9.36
CA ILE A 198 17.64 -1.00 -8.30
C ILE A 198 19.16 -1.22 -8.25
N ARG A 199 19.91 -0.17 -7.92
CA ARG A 199 21.37 -0.17 -7.81
C ARG A 199 21.86 -1.05 -6.68
N HIS A 200 21.34 -0.86 -5.46
CA HIS A 200 21.81 -1.61 -4.30
C HIS A 200 20.73 -2.58 -3.78
N PRO A 201 20.86 -3.89 -4.07
CA PRO A 201 19.80 -4.86 -3.78
C PRO A 201 19.55 -5.08 -2.28
N GLY A 202 20.59 -4.89 -1.44
CA GLY A 202 20.45 -4.97 0.02
C GLY A 202 19.62 -3.83 0.61
N HIS A 203 19.83 -2.61 0.12
CA HIS A 203 19.02 -1.45 0.52
C HIS A 203 17.55 -1.63 0.13
N TYR A 204 17.29 -2.20 -1.05
CA TYR A 204 15.93 -2.42 -1.50
C TYR A 204 15.13 -3.38 -0.60
N ALA A 205 15.68 -4.56 -0.31
CA ALA A 205 15.02 -5.53 0.56
C ALA A 205 14.75 -4.91 1.95
N LEU A 206 15.73 -4.17 2.47
CA LEU A 206 15.59 -3.44 3.72
C LEU A 206 14.48 -2.37 3.65
N ILE A 207 14.42 -1.56 2.59
CA ILE A 207 13.39 -0.52 2.39
C ILE A 207 11.99 -1.14 2.37
N LEU A 208 11.80 -2.24 1.64
CA LEU A 208 10.50 -2.94 1.60
C LEU A 208 10.10 -3.46 2.98
N VAL A 209 11.00 -4.18 3.65
CA VAL A 209 10.74 -4.78 4.96
C VAL A 209 10.44 -3.67 5.97
N LEU A 210 11.21 -2.59 5.98
CA LEU A 210 10.97 -1.43 6.84
C LEU A 210 9.65 -0.74 6.50
N THR A 211 9.29 -0.61 5.23
CA THR A 211 8.00 -0.02 4.82
C THR A 211 6.84 -0.85 5.35
N ALA A 212 6.87 -2.16 5.13
CA ALA A 212 5.82 -3.07 5.60
C ALA A 212 5.74 -3.06 7.14
N LEU A 213 6.88 -3.08 7.83
CA LEU A 213 6.94 -3.06 9.30
C LEU A 213 6.43 -1.75 9.89
N ILE A 214 6.90 -0.60 9.38
CA ILE A 214 6.49 0.72 9.87
C ILE A 214 5.01 0.95 9.54
N ALA A 215 4.54 0.55 8.36
CA ALA A 215 3.12 0.61 8.02
C ALA A 215 2.30 -0.26 8.99
N ALA A 216 2.68 -1.52 9.19
CA ALA A 216 2.00 -2.40 10.14
C ALA A 216 1.90 -1.79 11.53
N ILE A 217 3.01 -1.30 12.09
CA ILE A 217 3.03 -0.68 13.43
C ILE A 217 2.16 0.59 13.45
N SER A 218 2.32 1.48 12.48
CA SER A 218 1.65 2.78 12.51
C SER A 218 0.13 2.67 12.33
N TYR A 219 -0.33 1.62 11.64
CA TYR A 219 -1.73 1.40 11.33
C TYR A 219 -2.40 0.54 12.40
N GLU A 220 -1.69 -0.47 12.93
CA GLU A 220 -2.29 -1.44 13.85
C GLU A 220 -2.16 -1.07 15.32
N LEU A 221 -1.11 -0.36 15.72
CA LEU A 221 -0.91 -0.05 17.13
C LEU A 221 -2.03 0.85 17.69
N PRO A 222 -2.48 1.92 17.00
CA PRO A 222 -3.65 2.67 17.45
C PRO A 222 -4.94 1.86 17.27
N ASN A 223 -5.03 1.03 16.23
CA ASN A 223 -6.20 0.19 15.97
C ASN A 223 -6.42 -0.88 17.06
N ALA A 224 -5.37 -1.39 17.70
CA ALA A 224 -5.49 -2.34 18.80
C ALA A 224 -6.34 -1.79 19.97
N ILE A 225 -6.39 -0.45 20.12
CA ILE A 225 -7.19 0.24 21.12
C ILE A 225 -8.51 0.74 20.52
N ALA A 226 -8.47 1.48 19.40
CA ALA A 226 -9.64 2.09 18.78
C ALA A 226 -10.60 1.09 18.12
N ARG A 227 -10.09 -0.09 17.72
CA ARG A 227 -10.83 -1.21 17.11
C ARG A 227 -11.68 -0.81 15.90
N GLU A 228 -11.11 -0.03 14.99
CA GLU A 228 -11.79 0.34 13.74
C GLU A 228 -12.01 -0.84 12.80
N TRP A 229 -11.06 -1.79 12.78
CA TRP A 229 -11.23 -3.12 12.23
C TRP A 229 -10.76 -4.15 13.24
N VAL A 230 -11.44 -5.29 13.28
CA VAL A 230 -11.15 -6.37 14.21
C VAL A 230 -10.87 -7.63 13.42
N TYR A 231 -9.70 -8.20 13.64
CA TYR A 231 -9.29 -9.47 13.07
C TYR A 231 -9.94 -10.63 13.80
N LEU A 232 -10.35 -11.65 13.04
CA LEU A 232 -10.97 -12.86 13.54
C LEU A 232 -9.99 -14.03 13.45
N ASP A 233 -10.17 -15.03 14.32
CA ASP A 233 -9.31 -16.22 14.32
C ASP A 233 -9.49 -17.02 13.04
N ALA A 234 -8.36 -17.36 12.40
CA ALA A 234 -8.30 -18.20 11.20
C ALA A 234 -7.46 -19.45 11.51
N PRO A 235 -8.07 -20.61 11.84
CA PRO A 235 -7.35 -21.79 12.34
C PRO A 235 -6.31 -22.37 11.37
N PHE A 236 -6.51 -22.21 10.07
CA PHE A 236 -5.58 -22.67 9.01
C PHE A 236 -4.33 -21.78 8.87
N LEU A 237 -4.20 -20.77 9.73
CA LEU A 237 -3.20 -19.72 9.67
C LEU A 237 -2.40 -19.57 10.97
N ASN A 238 -2.44 -20.59 11.83
CA ASN A 238 -1.81 -20.64 13.16
C ASN A 238 -0.26 -20.61 13.17
N LEU A 239 0.38 -20.44 12.01
CA LEU A 239 1.81 -20.15 11.96
C LEU A 239 2.03 -18.72 12.43
N SER A 240 2.94 -18.51 13.38
CA SER A 240 3.30 -17.18 13.87
C SER A 240 4.71 -16.80 13.45
N ALA A 241 4.91 -15.52 13.16
CA ALA A 241 6.20 -14.90 12.97
C ALA A 241 6.24 -13.62 13.83
N LEU A 242 7.29 -13.44 14.63
CA LEU A 242 7.43 -12.32 15.57
C LEU A 242 6.23 -12.16 16.52
N GLY A 243 5.59 -13.27 16.91
CA GLY A 243 4.43 -13.27 17.82
C GLY A 243 3.10 -12.85 17.18
N LEU A 244 3.05 -12.60 15.86
CA LEU A 244 1.82 -12.34 15.11
C LEU A 244 1.55 -13.43 14.07
N PRO A 245 0.30 -13.69 13.68
CA PRO A 245 -0.04 -14.67 12.65
C PRO A 245 0.65 -14.37 11.30
N LEU A 246 1.04 -15.39 10.55
CA LEU A 246 1.76 -15.23 9.28
C LEU A 246 0.96 -14.41 8.25
N TRP A 247 -0.36 -14.58 8.19
CA TRP A 247 -1.22 -13.82 7.28
C TRP A 247 -1.21 -12.32 7.54
N PHE A 248 -1.01 -11.89 8.79
CA PHE A 248 -0.87 -10.49 9.14
C PHE A 248 0.28 -9.87 8.34
N TRP A 249 1.44 -10.52 8.36
CA TRP A 249 2.61 -10.07 7.61
C TRP A 249 2.37 -10.13 6.10
N ILE A 250 1.75 -11.20 5.61
CA ILE A 250 1.42 -11.33 4.18
C ILE A 250 0.55 -10.16 3.73
N LEU A 251 -0.51 -9.80 4.48
CA LEU A 251 -1.36 -8.67 4.16
C LEU A 251 -0.56 -7.37 4.08
N TRP A 252 0.34 -7.11 5.03
CA TRP A 252 1.16 -5.89 5.02
C TRP A 252 2.17 -5.83 3.86
N PHE A 253 2.75 -6.98 3.48
CA PHE A 253 3.56 -7.07 2.27
C PHE A 253 2.73 -6.84 1.01
N LEU A 254 1.53 -7.43 0.90
CA LEU A 254 0.61 -7.18 -0.21
C LEU A 254 0.19 -5.71 -0.28
N PHE A 255 -0.14 -5.10 0.87
CA PHE A 255 -0.52 -3.70 1.00
C PHE A 255 0.60 -2.72 0.66
N THR A 256 1.85 -3.19 0.68
CA THR A 256 3.03 -2.42 0.22
C THR A 256 3.32 -2.65 -1.26
N LEU A 257 3.27 -3.91 -1.72
CA LEU A 257 3.70 -4.29 -3.06
C LEU A 257 2.64 -4.05 -4.15
N ILE A 258 1.35 -4.14 -3.82
CA ILE A 258 0.27 -3.88 -4.79
C ILE A 258 0.28 -2.40 -5.26
N PRO A 259 0.31 -1.39 -4.35
CA PRO A 259 0.44 0.00 -4.78
C PRO A 259 1.70 0.23 -5.61
N LEU A 260 2.84 -0.36 -5.20
CA LEU A 260 4.10 -0.26 -5.93
C LEU A 260 3.98 -0.85 -7.33
N ARG A 261 3.42 -2.06 -7.48
CA ARG A 261 3.21 -2.69 -8.78
C ARG A 261 2.34 -1.85 -9.71
N LEU A 262 1.20 -1.37 -9.22
CA LEU A 262 0.30 -0.52 -9.98
C LEU A 262 0.98 0.79 -10.40
N TRP A 263 1.76 1.37 -9.50
CA TRP A 263 2.54 2.58 -9.76
C TRP A 263 3.59 2.36 -10.85
N ILE A 264 4.31 1.23 -10.79
CA ILE A 264 5.29 0.86 -11.81
C ILE A 264 4.62 0.75 -13.17
N PHE A 265 3.55 -0.03 -13.25
CA PHE A 265 2.86 -0.33 -14.51
C PHE A 265 2.21 0.90 -15.14
N LEU A 266 1.45 1.67 -14.35
CA LEU A 266 0.66 2.79 -14.85
C LEU A 266 1.45 4.09 -14.98
N VAL A 267 2.41 4.34 -14.08
CA VAL A 267 3.05 5.66 -13.95
C VAL A 267 4.49 5.67 -14.43
N LEU A 268 5.29 4.66 -14.06
CA LEU A 268 6.71 4.63 -14.37
C LEU A 268 6.98 4.05 -15.77
N HIS A 269 6.32 2.96 -16.16
CA HIS A 269 6.55 2.27 -17.44
C HIS A 269 6.10 3.08 -18.66
N GLN A 270 5.08 3.93 -18.52
CA GLN A 270 4.62 4.83 -19.61
C GLN A 270 5.67 5.87 -20.05
N LYS A 271 6.74 6.09 -19.27
CA LYS A 271 7.83 7.03 -19.60
C LYS A 271 9.00 6.37 -20.35
N MET A 272 8.92 5.07 -20.64
CA MET A 272 9.97 4.32 -21.36
C MET A 272 9.66 4.11 -22.85
N LYS A 273 8.73 4.89 -23.40
CA LYS A 273 8.56 5.04 -24.86
C LYS A 273 9.32 6.26 -25.35
#